data_AF-A0A0N4TG73-F1
#
_entry.id   AF-A0A0N4TG73-F1
#
_cell.length_a   1.000
_cell.length_b   1.000
_cell.length_c   1.000
_cell.angle_alpha   90.00
_cell.angle_beta   90.00
_cell.angle_gamma   90.00
#
_symmetry.space_group_name_H-M   'P 1'
#
loop_
_entity.id
_entity.type
_entity.pdbx_description
1 polymer ?
#
loop_
_entity_poly.entity_id
_entity_poly.type
_entity_poly.pdbx_seq_one_letter_code
_entity_poly.pdbx_strand_id
1 'polypeptide(L)'
;VANLDSGVGVYAPDADSYTLFKPLFDPIIEEYHNGFGSNQKQPEIDLGEEGIVNKKKRFNADKISLLTDLDPEGKYINSTRVRCGRSLQGYPFNPCLTEENYKEMEDKIRKVLCGFSDPELKGTYYPLTGMTKDVQKQLIDDHFLFKEGDRY
;
A
#
# COMPACT_ATOMS: atom_id res chain seq x y z
N VAL A 1 -11.22 23.37 1.40
CA VAL A 1 -9.81 22.98 1.19
C VAL A 1 -9.01 23.50 2.36
N ALA A 2 -8.20 22.66 3.02
CA ALA A 2 -7.51 23.01 4.28
C ALA A 2 -5.99 23.17 4.13
N ASN A 3 -5.32 22.31 3.35
CA ASN A 3 -3.87 22.32 3.16
C ASN A 3 -3.51 22.82 1.75
N LEU A 4 -3.29 24.12 1.60
CA LEU A 4 -3.00 24.76 0.29
C LEU A 4 -1.62 24.40 -0.28
N ASP A 5 -0.77 23.79 0.53
CA ASP A 5 0.56 23.32 0.17
C ASP A 5 0.58 21.84 -0.26
N SER A 6 -0.59 21.23 -0.43
CA SER A 6 -0.71 19.86 -0.95
C SER A 6 -0.25 19.78 -2.40
N GLY A 7 0.58 18.79 -2.72
CA GLY A 7 0.99 18.53 -4.11
C GLY A 7 -0.14 17.99 -5.00
N VAL A 8 -1.10 17.26 -4.42
CA VAL A 8 -2.28 16.69 -5.14
C VAL A 8 -3.59 17.21 -4.55
N GLY A 9 -3.79 17.04 -3.23
CA GLY A 9 -4.89 17.70 -2.50
C GLY A 9 -6.28 17.06 -2.63
N VAL A 10 -6.40 15.87 -3.21
CA VAL A 10 -7.66 15.12 -3.32
C VAL A 10 -7.51 13.68 -2.83
N TYR A 11 -8.57 13.16 -2.21
CA TYR A 11 -8.69 11.76 -1.79
C TYR A 11 -10.07 11.25 -2.18
N ALA A 12 -10.15 9.98 -2.55
CA ALA A 12 -11.43 9.30 -2.74
C ALA A 12 -11.95 8.81 -1.37
N PRO A 13 -13.18 9.15 -0.95
CA PRO A 13 -13.79 8.60 0.26
C PRO A 13 -14.31 7.16 0.09
N ASP A 14 -14.62 6.76 -1.14
CA ASP A 14 -14.99 5.40 -1.53
C ASP A 14 -14.57 5.10 -2.98
N ALA A 15 -14.79 3.86 -3.43
CA ALA A 15 -14.43 3.46 -4.79
C ALA A 15 -15.29 4.16 -5.87
N ASP A 16 -16.57 4.41 -5.57
CA ASP A 16 -17.51 5.03 -6.51
C ASP A 16 -17.14 6.48 -6.81
N SER A 17 -16.44 7.15 -5.90
CA SER A 17 -15.94 8.51 -6.05
C SER A 17 -15.04 8.70 -7.27
N TYR A 18 -14.25 7.69 -7.64
CA TYR A 18 -13.44 7.73 -8.88
C TYR A 18 -14.30 7.79 -10.14
N THR A 19 -15.53 7.27 -10.09
CA THR A 19 -16.48 7.31 -11.20
C THR A 19 -17.36 8.56 -11.14
N LEU A 20 -17.93 8.86 -9.97
CA LEU A 20 -18.84 9.99 -9.77
C LEU A 20 -18.14 11.33 -10.00
N PHE A 21 -16.91 11.47 -9.51
CA PHE A 21 -16.08 12.66 -9.66
C PHE A 21 -15.00 12.49 -10.72
N LYS A 22 -15.26 11.64 -11.73
CA LYS A 22 -14.36 11.41 -12.86
C LYS A 22 -13.82 12.69 -13.50
N PRO A 23 -14.63 13.76 -13.74
CA PRO A 23 -14.11 15.01 -14.30
C PRO A 23 -13.03 15.70 -13.45
N LEU A 24 -12.95 15.39 -12.15
CA LEU A 24 -11.90 15.86 -11.25
C LEU A 24 -10.72 14.87 -11.17
N PHE A 25 -11.00 13.58 -10.98
CA PHE A 25 -9.95 12.57 -10.76
C PHE A 25 -9.13 12.26 -12.02
N ASP A 26 -9.77 12.13 -13.19
CA ASP A 26 -9.07 11.78 -14.43
C ASP A 26 -7.90 12.72 -14.77
N PRO A 27 -8.09 14.06 -14.86
CA PRO A 27 -6.98 14.94 -15.20
C PRO A 27 -5.86 14.92 -14.16
N ILE A 28 -6.19 14.77 -12.88
CA ILE A 28 -5.20 14.67 -11.79
C ILE A 28 -4.39 13.37 -11.91
N ILE A 29 -5.06 12.24 -12.17
CA ILE A 29 -4.41 10.94 -12.39
C ILE A 29 -3.51 11.00 -13.62
N GLU A 30 -4.01 11.57 -14.72
CA GLU A 30 -3.26 11.70 -15.97
C GLU A 30 -1.98 12.51 -15.77
N GLU A 31 -2.06 13.66 -15.09
CA GLU A 31 -0.91 14.51 -14.77
C GLU A 31 0.08 13.78 -13.84
N TYR A 32 -0.40 13.26 -12.71
CA TYR A 32 0.47 12.62 -11.71
C TYR A 32 1.16 11.35 -12.24
N HIS A 33 0.49 10.60 -13.11
CA HIS A 33 1.00 9.35 -13.69
C HIS A 33 1.61 9.52 -15.10
N ASN A 34 1.98 10.74 -15.49
CA ASN A 34 2.69 11.03 -16.74
C ASN A 34 1.98 10.53 -18.01
N GLY A 35 0.68 10.83 -18.12
CA GLY A 35 -0.13 10.55 -19.31
C GLY A 35 -1.05 9.32 -19.19
N PHE A 36 -1.47 8.96 -17.97
CA PHE A 36 -2.48 7.92 -17.76
C PHE A 36 -3.89 8.42 -18.12
N GLY A 37 -4.19 8.48 -19.42
CA GLY A 37 -5.43 9.08 -19.94
C GLY A 37 -6.68 8.25 -19.64
N SER A 38 -7.85 8.89 -19.71
CA SER A 38 -9.17 8.34 -19.31
C SER A 38 -9.58 7.02 -20.00
N ASN A 39 -8.99 6.70 -21.15
CA ASN A 39 -9.27 5.51 -21.96
C ASN A 39 -8.26 4.37 -21.73
N GLN A 40 -7.22 4.59 -20.93
CA GLN A 40 -6.21 3.59 -20.62
C GLN A 40 -6.66 2.71 -19.45
N LYS A 41 -6.02 1.55 -19.32
CA LYS A 41 -6.30 0.57 -18.28
C LYS A 41 -4.99 0.14 -17.64
N GLN A 42 -5.00 0.05 -16.31
CA GLN A 42 -3.89 -0.54 -15.57
C GLN A 42 -3.66 -1.97 -16.09
N PRO A 43 -2.40 -2.38 -16.35
CA PRO A 43 -2.10 -3.76 -16.73
C PRO A 43 -2.52 -4.77 -15.66
N GLU A 44 -2.63 -6.04 -16.05
CA GLU A 44 -2.80 -7.13 -15.09
C GLU A 44 -1.65 -7.15 -14.08
N ILE A 45 -1.93 -7.67 -12.88
CA ILE A 45 -0.92 -7.82 -11.82
C ILE A 45 0.16 -8.80 -12.31
N ASP A 46 1.41 -8.39 -12.16
CA ASP A 46 2.60 -9.18 -12.45
C ASP A 46 3.62 -8.91 -11.35
N LEU A 47 3.86 -9.90 -10.49
CA LEU A 47 4.85 -9.83 -9.41
C LEU A 47 6.24 -10.29 -9.86
N GLY A 48 6.40 -10.69 -11.13
CA GLY A 48 7.66 -11.12 -11.70
C GLY A 48 8.07 -12.57 -11.37
N GLU A 49 7.27 -13.29 -10.60
CA GLU A 49 7.50 -14.69 -10.22
C GLU A 49 7.30 -15.63 -11.42
N GLU A 50 8.15 -16.67 -11.52
CA GLU A 50 7.99 -17.70 -12.55
C GLU A 50 6.67 -18.48 -12.34
N GLY A 51 5.87 -18.63 -13.40
CA GLY A 51 4.71 -19.54 -13.39
C GLY A 51 3.40 -19.00 -12.81
N ILE A 52 3.35 -17.77 -12.28
CA ILE A 52 2.08 -17.09 -11.94
C ILE A 52 1.76 -16.04 -13.01
N VAL A 53 1.42 -16.50 -14.21
CA VAL A 53 0.71 -15.66 -15.18
C VAL A 53 -0.55 -16.40 -15.59
N ASN A 54 -1.69 -15.72 -15.45
CA ASN A 54 -2.96 -16.10 -16.04
C ASN A 54 -2.74 -16.72 -17.43
N LYS A 55 -3.45 -17.82 -17.70
CA LYS A 55 -3.34 -18.76 -18.84
C LYS A 55 -3.21 -18.19 -20.29
N LYS A 56 -2.99 -16.89 -20.51
CA LYS A 56 -3.07 -16.22 -21.81
C LYS A 56 -1.82 -15.44 -22.27
N LYS A 57 -0.76 -15.24 -21.48
CA LYS A 57 0.48 -14.60 -22.00
C LYS A 57 1.78 -15.25 -21.51
N ARG A 58 2.63 -15.60 -22.49
CA ARG A 58 3.87 -16.38 -22.39
C ARG A 58 5.07 -15.47 -22.14
N PHE A 59 5.32 -15.11 -20.88
CA PHE A 59 6.67 -14.70 -20.46
C PHE A 59 7.10 -15.61 -19.32
N ASN A 60 7.66 -16.77 -19.69
CA ASN A 60 8.36 -17.69 -18.78
C ASN A 60 9.76 -17.12 -18.48
N ALA A 61 9.83 -16.02 -17.76
CA ALA A 61 11.10 -15.54 -17.22
C ALA A 61 10.83 -15.12 -15.78
N ASP A 62 11.60 -15.68 -14.86
CA ASP A 62 11.72 -15.17 -13.50
C ASP A 62 12.27 -13.74 -13.59
N LYS A 63 11.39 -12.74 -13.52
CA LYS A 63 11.78 -11.32 -13.55
C LYS A 63 12.37 -10.90 -12.22
N ILE A 64 12.14 -11.64 -11.14
CA ILE A 64 12.80 -11.39 -9.86
C ILE A 64 14.30 -11.61 -10.00
N SER A 65 14.72 -12.62 -10.78
CA SER A 65 16.14 -12.84 -11.08
C SER A 65 16.82 -11.68 -11.84
N LEU A 66 16.04 -10.79 -12.47
CA LEU A 66 16.56 -9.59 -13.13
C LEU A 66 16.82 -8.43 -12.15
N LEU A 67 16.31 -8.53 -10.92
CA LEU A 67 16.60 -7.55 -9.87
C LEU A 67 18.03 -7.79 -9.38
N THR A 68 18.89 -6.80 -9.57
CA THR A 68 20.29 -6.87 -9.16
C THR A 68 20.52 -6.15 -7.84
N ASP A 69 21.65 -6.45 -7.20
CA ASP A 69 22.15 -5.64 -6.10
C ASP A 69 22.37 -4.19 -6.58
N LEU A 70 21.70 -3.25 -5.90
CA LEU A 70 21.72 -1.83 -6.25
C LEU A 70 22.98 -1.13 -5.76
N ASP A 71 23.71 -1.72 -4.81
CA ASP A 71 24.96 -1.18 -4.29
C ASP A 71 25.93 -2.30 -3.89
N PRO A 72 26.55 -2.97 -4.88
CA PRO A 72 27.45 -4.11 -4.64
C PRO A 72 28.66 -3.79 -3.76
N GLU A 73 29.04 -2.50 -3.68
CA GLU A 73 30.17 -2.04 -2.85
C GLU A 73 29.73 -1.54 -1.47
N GLY A 74 28.42 -1.45 -1.20
CA GLY A 74 27.84 -1.02 0.08
C GLY A 74 28.22 0.40 0.49
N LYS A 75 28.43 1.31 -0.47
CA LYS A 75 28.95 2.68 -0.22
C LYS A 75 27.86 3.74 -0.11
N TYR A 76 26.65 3.45 -0.58
CA TYR A 76 25.62 4.46 -0.82
C TYR A 76 24.26 4.09 -0.21
N ILE A 77 23.86 2.82 -0.21
CA ILE A 77 22.51 2.41 0.19
C ILE A 77 22.52 1.86 1.62
N ASN A 78 21.84 2.57 2.53
CA ASN A 78 21.65 2.09 3.91
C ASN A 78 20.57 1.00 4.02
N SER A 79 19.49 1.12 3.26
CA SER A 79 18.35 0.19 3.30
C SER A 79 17.50 0.30 2.04
N THR A 80 16.92 -0.83 1.60
CA THR A 80 15.97 -0.90 0.49
C THR A 80 14.60 -1.33 1.01
N ARG A 81 13.52 -0.70 0.54
CA ARG A 81 12.15 -1.03 0.97
C ARG A 81 11.16 -0.96 -0.18
N VAL A 82 10.39 -2.02 -0.36
CA VAL A 82 9.25 -2.09 -1.28
C VAL A 82 7.96 -2.20 -0.47
N ARG A 83 6.91 -1.45 -0.86
CA ARG A 83 5.59 -1.52 -0.21
C ARG A 83 4.46 -1.54 -1.24
N CYS A 84 3.38 -2.20 -0.89
CA CYS A 84 2.12 -2.20 -1.63
C CYS A 84 0.96 -1.81 -0.71
N GLY A 85 -0.05 -1.12 -1.27
CA GLY A 85 -1.33 -0.88 -0.61
C GLY A 85 -2.41 -1.84 -1.13
N ARG A 86 -3.35 -2.24 -0.28
CA ARG A 86 -4.55 -2.99 -0.64
C ARG A 86 -5.74 -2.46 0.16
N SER A 87 -6.91 -2.46 -0.47
CA SER A 87 -8.18 -2.13 0.19
C SER A 87 -9.01 -3.40 0.34
N LEU A 88 -9.69 -3.57 1.47
CA LEU A 88 -10.53 -4.73 1.73
C LEU A 88 -11.87 -4.57 1.01
N GLN A 89 -12.21 -5.54 0.16
CA GLN A 89 -13.50 -5.54 -0.53
C GLN A 89 -14.66 -5.53 0.48
N GLY A 90 -15.67 -4.70 0.21
CA GLY A 90 -16.83 -4.53 1.08
C GLY A 90 -16.69 -3.42 2.12
N TYR A 91 -15.52 -2.76 2.19
CA TYR A 91 -15.30 -1.60 3.04
C TYR A 91 -14.99 -0.35 2.18
N PRO A 92 -15.52 0.83 2.54
CA PRO A 92 -15.13 2.08 1.89
C PRO A 92 -13.72 2.51 2.32
N PHE A 93 -13.26 3.69 1.89
CA PHE A 93 -11.98 4.25 2.37
C PHE A 93 -12.19 5.03 3.67
N ASN A 94 -11.08 5.44 4.30
CA ASN A 94 -11.06 6.04 5.65
C ASN A 94 -12.15 7.09 5.92
N PRO A 95 -12.46 8.05 5.02
CA PRO A 95 -13.46 9.08 5.31
C PRO A 95 -14.89 8.54 5.55
N CYS A 96 -15.19 7.33 5.07
CA CYS A 96 -16.50 6.70 5.17
C CYS A 96 -16.52 5.47 6.09
N LEU A 97 -15.41 5.16 6.76
CA LEU A 97 -15.35 4.05 7.71
C LEU A 97 -15.97 4.44 9.06
N THR A 98 -16.69 3.50 9.66
CA THR A 98 -17.13 3.60 11.06
C THR A 98 -16.10 2.97 12.00
N GLU A 99 -16.20 3.24 13.30
CA GLU A 99 -15.37 2.58 14.33
C GLU A 99 -15.53 1.06 14.29
N GLU A 100 -16.75 0.57 14.07
CA GLU A 100 -17.03 -0.86 13.94
C GLU A 100 -16.32 -1.44 12.71
N ASN A 101 -16.32 -0.74 11.57
CA ASN A 101 -15.55 -1.17 10.41
C ASN A 101 -14.06 -1.28 10.71
N TYR A 102 -13.47 -0.31 11.42
CA TYR A 102 -12.07 -0.40 11.82
C TYR A 102 -11.77 -1.64 12.66
N LYS A 103 -12.60 -1.94 13.66
CA LYS A 103 -12.43 -3.13 14.52
C LYS A 103 -12.58 -4.43 13.73
N GLU A 104 -13.57 -4.51 12.83
CA GLU A 104 -13.77 -5.68 11.98
C GLU A 104 -12.59 -5.90 11.02
N MET A 105 -12.11 -4.82 10.38
CA MET A 105 -10.97 -4.88 9.47
C MET A 105 -9.70 -5.29 10.22
N GLU A 106 -9.44 -4.72 11.39
CA GLU A 106 -8.32 -5.09 12.27
C GLU A 106 -8.38 -6.59 12.61
N ASP A 107 -9.53 -7.07 13.10
CA ASP A 107 -9.71 -8.47 13.47
C ASP A 107 -9.50 -9.42 12.29
N LYS A 108 -10.00 -9.07 11.09
CA LYS A 108 -9.81 -9.85 9.87
C LYS A 108 -8.33 -9.94 9.49
N ILE A 109 -7.64 -8.80 9.42
CA ILE A 109 -6.23 -8.75 9.03
C ILE A 109 -5.35 -9.45 10.06
N ARG A 110 -5.57 -9.19 11.36
CA ARG A 110 -4.83 -9.83 12.45
C ARG A 110 -4.92 -11.36 12.37
N LYS A 111 -6.13 -11.91 12.18
CA LYS A 111 -6.32 -13.36 12.06
C LYS A 111 -5.52 -13.96 10.90
N VAL A 112 -5.47 -13.29 9.76
CA VAL A 112 -4.71 -13.75 8.59
C VAL A 112 -3.21 -13.69 8.86
N LEU A 113 -2.69 -12.53 9.30
CA LEU A 113 -1.25 -12.32 9.48
C LEU A 113 -0.67 -13.18 10.62
N CYS A 114 -1.39 -13.32 11.73
CA CYS A 114 -0.98 -14.22 12.82
C CYS A 114 -1.11 -15.71 12.46
N GLY A 115 -1.82 -16.03 11.38
CA GLY A 115 -1.96 -17.39 10.86
C GLY A 115 -0.79 -17.84 9.99
N PHE A 116 0.16 -16.96 9.67
CA PHE A 116 1.31 -17.32 8.84
C PHE A 116 2.25 -18.30 9.55
N SER A 117 2.50 -19.43 8.90
CA SER A 117 3.40 -20.48 9.38
C SER A 117 4.81 -20.39 8.80
N ASP A 118 4.99 -19.65 7.70
CA ASP A 118 6.29 -19.40 7.08
C ASP A 118 7.20 -18.67 8.09
N PRO A 119 8.37 -19.21 8.45
CA PRO A 119 9.27 -18.57 9.40
C PRO A 119 9.72 -17.16 9.04
N GLU A 120 9.82 -16.82 7.75
CA GLU A 120 10.24 -15.49 7.29
C GLU A 120 9.11 -14.46 7.47
N LEU A 121 7.87 -14.89 7.30
CA LEU A 121 6.69 -14.01 7.35
C LEU A 121 5.99 -14.03 8.72
N LYS A 122 6.31 -15.00 9.57
CA LYS A 122 5.70 -15.13 10.90
C LYS A 122 6.11 -13.93 11.76
N GLY A 123 5.11 -13.25 12.32
CA GLY A 123 5.31 -12.04 13.10
C GLY A 123 4.36 -11.90 14.27
N THR A 124 4.49 -10.76 14.95
CA THR A 124 3.62 -10.36 16.05
C THR A 124 2.82 -9.12 15.64
N TYR A 125 1.51 -9.15 15.87
CA TYR A 125 0.67 -7.98 15.68
C TYR A 125 0.69 -7.10 16.93
N TYR A 126 1.05 -5.82 16.77
CA TYR A 126 1.07 -4.84 17.85
C TYR A 126 -0.06 -3.82 17.66
N PRO A 127 -1.18 -3.92 18.40
CA PRO A 127 -2.26 -2.94 18.31
C PRO A 127 -1.78 -1.58 18.78
N LEU A 128 -2.20 -0.50 18.11
CA LEU A 128 -1.93 0.87 18.59
C LEU A 128 -2.65 1.17 19.89
N THR A 129 -3.90 0.73 20.00
CA THR A 129 -4.68 0.88 21.22
C THR A 129 -4.01 0.10 22.35
N GLY A 130 -3.58 0.81 23.39
CA GLY A 130 -2.87 0.21 24.51
C GLY A 130 -1.39 -0.09 24.24
N MET A 131 -0.83 0.34 23.10
CA MET A 131 0.62 0.24 22.85
C MET A 131 1.40 1.04 23.91
N THR A 132 2.39 0.40 24.53
CA THR A 132 3.26 1.08 25.49
C THR A 132 4.17 2.07 24.78
N LYS A 133 4.62 3.11 25.50
CA LYS A 133 5.54 4.10 24.93
C LYS A 133 6.89 3.50 24.52
N ASP A 134 7.35 2.47 25.22
CA ASP A 134 8.59 1.78 24.88
C ASP A 134 8.48 1.02 23.55
N VAL A 135 7.37 0.28 23.34
CA VAL A 135 7.11 -0.41 22.05
C VAL A 135 6.92 0.61 20.93
N GLN A 136 6.15 1.68 21.19
CA GLN A 136 5.95 2.76 20.21
C GLN A 136 7.28 3.38 19.79
N LYS A 137 8.15 3.69 20.76
CA LYS A 137 9.48 4.26 20.50
C LYS A 137 10.34 3.30 19.68
N GLN A 138 10.41 2.03 20.08
CA GLN A 138 11.19 1.02 19.35
C GLN A 138 10.76 0.92 17.88
N LEU A 139 9.45 0.84 17.61
CA LEU A 139 8.96 0.75 16.23
C LEU A 139 9.18 2.03 15.41
N ILE A 140 9.27 3.20 16.06
CA ILE A 140 9.65 4.47 15.40
C ILE A 140 11.14 4.45 15.07
N ASP A 141 11.99 4.08 16.03
CA ASP A 141 13.45 4.01 15.88
C ASP A 141 13.84 2.99 14.79
N ASP A 142 13.08 1.89 14.67
CA ASP A 142 13.25 0.87 13.62
C ASP A 142 12.64 1.28 12.25
N HIS A 143 12.06 2.49 12.14
CA HIS A 143 11.37 2.98 10.95
C HIS A 143 10.18 2.11 10.48
N PHE A 144 9.52 1.39 11.41
CA PHE A 144 8.39 0.51 11.12
C PHE A 144 7.03 1.13 11.41
N LEU A 145 6.93 1.99 12.43
CA LEU A 145 5.67 2.63 12.79
C LEU A 145 5.38 3.86 11.92
N PHE A 146 4.13 4.00 11.48
CA PHE A 146 3.69 5.20 10.79
C PHE A 146 3.57 6.39 11.74
N LYS A 147 3.81 7.60 11.22
CA LYS A 147 3.66 8.83 12.01
C LYS A 147 2.22 9.04 12.46
N GLU A 148 2.05 9.52 13.69
CA GLU A 148 0.77 9.98 14.20
C GLU A 148 0.52 11.43 13.76
N GLY A 149 -0.74 11.79 13.51
CA GLY A 149 -1.13 13.18 13.23
C GLY A 149 -0.68 13.70 11.87
N ASP A 150 -0.79 12.87 10.81
CA ASP A 150 -0.70 13.41 9.45
C ASP A 150 -1.82 14.44 9.23
N ARG A 151 -1.46 15.62 8.74
CA ARG A 151 -2.39 16.75 8.57
C ARG A 151 -3.08 16.77 7.21
N TYR A 152 -2.63 15.93 6.26
CA TYR A 152 -3.14 15.87 4.89
C TYR A 152 -4.31 14.92 4.75
#